data_AF-A0AAD6D1I4-F1
#
_entry.id   AF-A0AAD6D1I4-F1
#
_cell.length_a   1.000
_cell.length_b   1.000
_cell.length_c   1.000
_cell.angle_alpha   90.00
_cell.angle_beta   90.00
_cell.angle_gamma   90.00
#
_symmetry.space_group_name_H-M   'P 1'
#
loop_
_entity.id
_entity.type
_entity.pdbx_description
1 polymer ?
#
loop_
_entity_poly.entity_id
_entity_poly.type
_entity_poly.pdbx_seq_one_letter_code
_entity_poly.pdbx_strand_id
1 'polypeptide(L)'
;MIIILVEFKDHLAGNIDTEISNGIPPLPSLELQQQFLTYSDDQTERIKDKVLDEHALLVSPLLEQRGYTLPSQCALLGRIAAAGIGSPDLRIMLNTNIPFSAFICGVQGSGKSHTTACIIENCSMAIPALGNLKISISTLVLQFDEYTSTVSSQPSEAAFLARFLPQYAREKTVPVRVLVSPTNFHNLKKMYSQIPNVEVRPFKLQPKHLNITMMLSLMSVSQSTGMPLYMAQVTRVLRDMAMESGGCFDYANFRVRLNALNLDRHQTPFLYQRLDLLDSYLDLNGKGVGEYFVDGGITILDLSCPFVDQSTACILFRIAIDLFLNAHPSRGKMIIADEAHKVNLSNYFALMNNR
;
A
#
# COMPACT_ATOMS: atom_id res chain seq x y z
N MET A 1 12.08 13.94 -2.70
CA MET A 1 11.13 13.32 -3.67
C MET A 1 11.77 12.36 -4.68
N ILE A 2 12.59 12.79 -5.65
CA ILE A 2 13.11 11.90 -6.73
C ILE A 2 14.09 10.85 -6.21
N ILE A 3 15.06 11.24 -5.37
CA ILE A 3 16.13 10.34 -4.88
C ILE A 3 15.55 9.19 -4.03
N ILE A 4 14.66 9.49 -3.09
CA ILE A 4 14.05 8.50 -2.19
C ILE A 4 13.10 7.53 -2.94
N LEU A 5 12.42 8.02 -3.99
CA LEU A 5 11.61 7.15 -4.85
C LEU A 5 12.49 6.24 -5.72
N VAL A 6 13.65 6.72 -6.14
CA VAL A 6 14.67 5.93 -6.86
C VAL A 6 15.26 4.87 -5.94
N GLU A 7 15.70 5.23 -4.73
CA GLU A 7 16.20 4.28 -3.73
C GLU A 7 15.15 3.20 -3.37
N PHE A 8 13.87 3.58 -3.26
CA PHE A 8 12.80 2.59 -3.09
C PHE A 8 12.70 1.68 -4.30
N LYS A 9 12.63 2.24 -5.51
CA LYS A 9 12.54 1.44 -6.75
C LYS A 9 13.74 0.50 -6.89
N ASP A 10 14.94 0.93 -6.50
CA ASP A 10 16.16 0.12 -6.52
C ASP A 10 16.11 -1.00 -5.47
N HIS A 11 15.61 -0.69 -4.27
CA HIS A 11 15.31 -1.70 -3.24
C HIS A 11 14.28 -2.72 -3.73
N LEU A 12 13.21 -2.28 -4.39
CA LEU A 12 12.17 -3.12 -4.99
C LEU A 12 12.69 -3.98 -6.16
N ALA A 13 13.75 -3.53 -6.84
CA ALA A 13 14.40 -4.22 -7.95
C ALA A 13 15.48 -5.21 -7.50
N GLY A 14 15.85 -5.23 -6.21
CA GLY A 14 16.89 -6.10 -5.67
C GLY A 14 18.32 -5.61 -5.94
N ASN A 15 18.49 -4.35 -6.38
CA ASN A 15 19.81 -3.74 -6.55
C ASN A 15 20.23 -3.14 -5.20
N ILE A 16 21.00 -3.90 -4.42
CA ILE A 16 21.66 -3.41 -3.21
C ILE A 16 23.04 -2.91 -3.64
N ASP A 17 23.11 -1.68 -4.13
CA ASP A 17 24.38 -0.95 -4.11
C ASP A 17 24.40 -0.10 -2.84
N THR A 18 25.28 -0.48 -1.92
CA THR A 18 25.67 0.30 -0.74
C THR A 18 26.36 1.58 -1.17
N GLU A 19 25.61 2.59 -1.60
CA GLU A 19 26.07 3.96 -1.58
C GLU A 19 25.37 4.73 -0.45
N ILE A 20 26.21 5.34 0.37
CA ILE A 20 25.91 5.95 1.66
C ILE A 20 25.00 7.16 1.46
N SER A 21 23.93 7.21 2.27
CA SER A 21 23.07 8.36 2.55
C SER A 21 23.89 9.65 2.67
N ASN A 22 23.92 10.45 1.61
CA ASN A 22 24.36 11.85 1.67
C ASN A 22 23.12 12.74 1.63
N GLY A 23 22.40 12.80 2.76
CA GLY A 23 21.37 13.83 2.95
C GLY A 23 20.24 13.49 3.91
N ILE A 24 20.10 12.25 4.39
CA ILE A 24 19.05 11.90 5.34
C ILE A 24 19.61 12.02 6.76
N PRO A 25 19.14 12.98 7.58
CA PRO A 25 19.49 13.00 9.00
C PRO A 25 19.10 11.67 9.65
N PRO A 26 19.98 11.09 10.49
CA PRO A 26 19.74 9.78 11.07
C PRO A 26 18.47 9.81 11.93
N LEU A 27 17.60 8.81 11.75
CA LEU A 27 16.49 8.58 12.68
C LEU A 27 17.03 8.45 14.11
N PRO A 28 16.32 8.98 15.12
CA PRO A 28 16.74 8.86 16.51
C PRO A 28 16.79 7.39 16.90
N SER A 29 17.76 7.02 17.75
CA SER A 29 17.90 5.64 18.24
C SER A 29 16.64 5.18 18.98
N LEU A 30 16.43 3.87 19.08
CA LEU A 30 15.26 3.34 19.79
C LEU A 30 15.23 3.79 21.25
N GLU A 31 16.38 3.88 21.91
CA GLU A 31 16.49 4.38 23.28
C GLU A 31 16.03 5.84 23.38
N LEU A 32 16.46 6.68 22.43
CA LEU A 32 16.04 8.08 22.38
C LEU A 32 14.53 8.22 22.08
N GLN A 33 13.99 7.38 21.19
CA GLN A 33 12.55 7.33 20.93
C GLN A 33 11.73 6.90 22.16
N GLN A 34 12.23 5.96 22.97
CA GLN A 34 11.59 5.56 24.22
C GLN A 34 11.60 6.68 25.27
N GLN A 35 12.63 7.51 25.28
CA GLN A 35 12.67 8.71 26.15
C GLN A 35 11.57 9.71 25.77
N PHE A 36 11.18 9.79 24.50
CA PHE A 36 10.06 10.64 24.08
C PHE A 36 8.68 10.14 24.52
N LEU A 37 8.59 8.93 25.06
CA LEU A 37 7.35 8.29 25.51
C LEU A 37 7.28 8.12 27.04
N THR A 38 8.36 8.38 27.76
CA THR A 38 8.43 8.11 29.20
C THR A 38 8.49 9.39 30.03
N TYR A 39 7.79 9.35 31.16
CA TYR A 39 7.90 10.36 32.21
C TYR A 39 8.86 9.80 33.29
N SER A 40 10.16 10.01 33.13
CA SER A 40 11.13 9.79 34.22
C SER A 40 11.47 11.13 34.87
N ASP A 41 11.27 11.25 36.19
CA ASP A 41 11.61 12.46 36.98
C ASP A 41 13.12 12.65 37.16
N ASP A 42 13.95 11.72 36.66
CA ASP A 42 15.40 11.80 36.82
C ASP A 42 15.99 12.92 35.97
N GLN A 43 16.40 13.98 36.68
CA GLN A 43 16.93 15.28 36.24
C GLN A 43 18.25 15.23 35.45
N THR A 44 18.63 14.11 34.86
CA THR A 44 20.00 13.91 34.37
C THR A 44 20.02 13.49 32.90
N GLU A 45 19.74 14.45 32.02
CA GLU A 45 20.70 14.88 30.99
C GLU A 45 20.03 15.95 30.12
N ARG A 46 20.58 17.17 30.18
CA ARG A 46 20.25 18.25 29.25
C ARG A 46 20.75 17.86 27.86
N ILE A 47 19.91 17.23 27.05
CA ILE A 47 20.14 17.20 25.61
C ILE A 47 19.88 18.62 25.10
N LYS A 48 20.95 19.21 24.55
CA LYS A 48 21.10 20.64 24.28
C LYS A 48 20.35 21.15 23.04
N ASP A 49 19.50 20.35 22.43
CA ASP A 49 18.71 20.77 21.27
C ASP A 49 17.24 20.91 21.67
N LYS A 50 16.79 22.16 21.77
CA LYS A 50 15.41 22.55 22.17
C LYS A 50 14.34 22.20 21.12
N VAL A 51 14.66 21.33 20.18
CA VAL A 51 13.77 20.83 19.15
C VAL A 51 13.70 19.33 19.39
N LEU A 52 12.51 18.84 19.72
CA LEU A 52 12.19 17.41 19.61
C LEU A 52 12.69 16.98 18.24
N ASP A 53 13.53 15.94 18.16
CA ASP A 53 14.03 15.47 16.88
C ASP A 53 12.83 15.40 15.92
N GLU A 54 12.83 16.24 14.88
CA GLU A 54 11.71 16.33 13.95
C GLU A 54 11.47 14.99 13.24
N HIS A 55 12.42 14.07 13.41
CA HIS A 55 12.43 12.67 12.98
C HIS A 55 11.98 11.66 14.05
N ALA A 56 11.52 12.10 15.22
CA ALA A 56 10.88 11.22 16.20
C ALA A 56 9.52 10.74 15.68
N LEU A 57 9.33 9.41 15.54
CA LEU A 57 8.10 8.83 15.01
C LEU A 57 6.92 8.94 15.96
N LEU A 58 7.12 8.60 17.22
CA LEU A 58 6.12 8.69 18.28
C LEU A 58 6.58 9.71 19.30
N VAL A 59 5.67 10.61 19.68
CA VAL A 59 5.97 11.69 20.62
C VAL A 59 4.81 11.83 21.61
N SER A 60 5.14 12.20 22.85
CA SER A 60 4.14 12.50 23.86
C SER A 60 4.05 14.02 24.11
N PRO A 61 2.84 14.61 24.23
CA PRO A 61 2.67 16.02 24.61
C PRO A 61 3.27 16.35 25.99
N LEU A 62 3.55 15.35 26.83
CA LEU A 62 4.32 15.50 28.07
C LEU A 62 5.62 16.27 27.90
N LEU A 63 6.24 16.14 26.73
CA LEU A 63 7.52 16.80 26.42
C LEU A 63 7.38 18.32 26.30
N GLU A 64 6.17 18.86 26.05
CA GLU A 64 5.96 20.31 26.04
C GLU A 64 6.25 20.95 27.40
N GLN A 65 5.98 20.22 28.51
CA GLN A 65 6.33 20.66 29.86
C GLN A 65 7.85 20.76 30.08
N ARG A 66 8.64 20.03 29.29
CA ARG A 66 10.11 20.07 29.29
C ARG A 66 10.69 21.08 28.29
N GLY A 67 9.84 21.87 27.63
CA GLY A 67 10.23 22.90 26.67
C GLY A 67 10.48 22.39 25.25
N TYR A 68 10.07 21.15 24.93
CA TYR A 68 10.08 20.66 23.55
C TYR A 68 8.83 21.11 22.79
N THR A 69 8.96 21.24 21.47
CA THR A 69 7.83 21.55 20.57
C THR A 69 7.40 20.30 19.83
N LEU A 70 6.09 20.00 19.80
CA LEU A 70 5.56 18.91 18.99
C LEU A 70 5.86 19.10 17.49
N PRO A 71 6.01 18.01 16.71
CA PRO A 71 6.19 18.09 15.27
C PRO A 71 5.09 18.92 14.61
N SER A 72 5.46 19.63 13.52
CA SER A 72 4.52 20.52 12.84
C SER A 72 3.27 19.81 12.30
N GLN A 73 3.35 18.50 12.08
CA GLN A 73 2.23 17.64 11.75
C GLN A 73 2.31 16.35 12.57
N CYS A 74 1.34 16.19 13.46
CA CYS A 74 1.20 15.01 14.27
C CYS A 74 -0.27 14.78 14.60
N ALA A 75 -0.67 13.53 14.77
CA ALA A 75 -2.05 13.17 15.11
C ALA A 75 -2.10 12.01 16.11
N LEU A 76 -3.20 11.92 16.86
CA LEU A 76 -3.37 11.04 18.00
C LEU A 76 -3.33 9.57 17.56
N LEU A 77 -2.37 8.79 18.06
CA LEU A 77 -2.30 7.35 17.82
C LEU A 77 -2.92 6.56 18.98
N GLY A 78 -2.79 7.05 20.20
CA GLY A 78 -3.28 6.34 21.38
C GLY A 78 -2.93 7.04 22.67
N ARG A 79 -2.90 6.28 23.77
CA ARG A 79 -2.54 6.76 25.10
C ARG A 79 -1.72 5.73 25.86
N ILE A 80 -0.85 6.21 26.74
CA ILE A 80 -0.14 5.38 27.71
C ILE A 80 -1.16 4.90 28.75
N ALA A 81 -1.18 3.59 29.03
CA ALA A 81 -2.01 3.03 30.08
C ALA A 81 -1.35 3.26 31.45
N ALA A 82 -1.53 4.45 32.04
CA ALA A 82 -1.11 4.70 33.42
C ALA A 82 -2.32 4.69 34.37
N ALA A 83 -2.24 3.88 35.43
CA ALA A 83 -3.21 3.84 36.51
C ALA A 83 -2.85 4.90 37.56
N GLY A 84 -3.45 6.08 37.50
CA GLY A 84 -3.23 7.11 38.53
C GLY A 84 -4.04 8.39 38.32
N ILE A 85 -4.74 8.82 39.36
CA ILE A 85 -5.51 10.08 39.41
C ILE A 85 -4.51 11.23 39.58
N GLY A 86 -4.58 12.23 38.70
CA GLY A 86 -3.66 13.38 38.63
C GLY A 86 -2.63 13.32 37.48
N SER A 87 -2.84 12.43 36.49
CA SER A 87 -1.83 12.11 35.49
C SER A 87 -1.52 13.27 34.53
N PRO A 88 -0.25 13.37 34.09
CA PRO A 88 0.11 14.28 33.01
C PRO A 88 -0.49 13.78 31.68
N ASP A 89 -0.48 14.58 30.60
CA ASP A 89 -1.11 14.22 29.31
C ASP A 89 -0.57 12.91 28.71
N LEU A 90 -1.32 11.81 28.85
CA LEU A 90 -0.87 10.47 28.46
C LEU A 90 -1.00 10.17 26.96
N ARG A 91 -1.34 11.15 26.11
CA ARG A 91 -1.50 10.92 24.69
C ARG A 91 -0.17 10.53 24.03
N ILE A 92 -0.27 9.66 23.05
CA ILE A 92 0.80 9.30 22.12
C ILE A 92 0.40 9.82 20.75
N MET A 93 1.22 10.70 20.20
CA MET A 93 1.04 11.30 18.89
C MET A 93 1.95 10.61 17.88
N LEU A 94 1.42 10.32 16.70
CA LEU A 94 2.18 9.89 15.52
C LEU A 94 2.67 11.13 14.77
N ASN A 95 3.97 11.22 14.52
CA ASN A 95 4.55 12.23 13.64
C ASN A 95 4.28 11.85 12.18
N THR A 96 3.41 12.61 11.51
CA THR A 96 3.01 12.38 10.11
C THR A 96 3.84 13.21 9.12
N ASN A 97 4.90 13.86 9.63
CA ASN A 97 5.80 14.67 8.81
C ASN A 97 7.02 13.88 8.30
N ILE A 98 7.23 12.64 8.77
CA ILE A 98 8.38 11.81 8.37
C ILE A 98 7.95 10.50 7.68
N PRO A 99 8.80 9.95 6.79
CA PRO A 99 8.71 8.57 6.34
C PRO A 99 8.95 7.60 7.49
N PHE A 100 8.14 6.54 7.56
CA PHE A 100 8.32 5.46 8.53
C PHE A 100 7.77 4.16 7.98
N SER A 101 8.41 3.03 8.31
CA SER A 101 7.87 1.69 8.12
C SER A 101 7.39 1.10 9.44
N ALA A 102 6.28 0.36 9.41
CA ALA A 102 5.66 -0.24 10.56
C ALA A 102 5.13 -1.63 10.20
N PHE A 103 5.38 -2.59 11.11
CA PHE A 103 4.81 -3.92 11.05
C PHE A 103 3.88 -4.11 12.24
N ILE A 104 2.58 -4.31 11.98
CA ILE A 104 1.56 -4.43 13.02
C ILE A 104 1.22 -5.91 13.18
N CYS A 105 1.66 -6.50 14.29
CA CYS A 105 1.43 -7.91 14.62
C CYS A 105 0.66 -8.07 15.94
N GLY A 106 0.01 -9.21 16.09
CA GLY A 106 -0.86 -9.48 17.23
C GLY A 106 -1.87 -10.59 16.93
N VAL A 107 -2.44 -11.16 17.99
CA VAL A 107 -3.46 -12.21 17.90
C VAL A 107 -4.75 -11.70 17.23
N GLN A 108 -5.62 -12.62 16.81
CA GLN A 108 -6.92 -12.22 16.27
C GLN A 108 -7.70 -11.42 17.34
N GLY A 109 -8.32 -10.30 16.93
CA GLY A 109 -9.05 -9.42 17.84
C GLY A 109 -8.18 -8.49 18.70
N SER A 110 -6.85 -8.48 18.55
CA SER A 110 -5.97 -7.59 19.32
C SER A 110 -6.00 -6.11 18.86
N GLY A 111 -6.84 -5.76 17.90
CA GLY A 111 -6.94 -4.38 17.38
C GLY A 111 -5.92 -4.01 16.31
N LYS A 112 -5.30 -4.96 15.60
CA LYS A 112 -4.33 -4.67 14.52
C LYS A 112 -4.90 -3.73 13.45
N SER A 113 -6.02 -4.13 12.86
CA SER A 113 -6.68 -3.39 11.78
C SER A 113 -7.24 -2.05 12.28
N HIS A 114 -7.65 -1.97 13.55
CA HIS A 114 -7.97 -0.71 14.22
C HIS A 114 -6.76 0.24 14.28
N THR A 115 -5.59 -0.24 14.75
CA THR A 115 -4.36 0.57 14.77
C THR A 115 -3.96 1.01 13.36
N THR A 116 -4.06 0.13 12.36
CA THR A 116 -3.84 0.48 10.94
C THR A 116 -4.78 1.59 10.50
N ALA A 117 -6.08 1.48 10.81
CA ALA A 117 -7.08 2.49 10.48
C ALA A 117 -6.77 3.83 11.16
N CYS A 118 -6.34 3.86 12.42
CA CYS A 118 -5.89 5.07 13.11
C CYS A 118 -4.67 5.71 12.42
N ILE A 119 -3.71 4.91 11.93
CA ILE A 119 -2.56 5.44 11.17
C ILE A 119 -3.03 6.08 9.85
N ILE A 120 -3.92 5.41 9.11
CA ILE A 120 -4.50 5.95 7.88
C ILE A 120 -5.27 7.24 8.17
N GLU A 121 -6.10 7.24 9.22
CA GLU A 121 -6.89 8.37 9.68
C GLU A 121 -5.97 9.57 9.96
N ASN A 122 -4.92 9.38 10.75
CA ASN A 122 -3.93 10.39 11.10
C ASN A 122 -3.23 11.02 9.90
N CYS A 123 -3.09 10.28 8.81
CA CYS A 123 -2.42 10.75 7.60
C CYS A 123 -3.39 11.26 6.52
N SER A 124 -4.70 11.03 6.68
CA SER A 124 -5.72 11.33 5.67
C SER A 124 -6.71 12.42 6.12
N MET A 125 -7.01 12.50 7.42
CA MET A 125 -8.03 13.38 7.99
C MET A 125 -7.44 14.65 8.61
N ALA A 126 -7.79 15.82 8.06
CA ALA A 126 -7.44 17.10 8.64
C ALA A 126 -8.47 17.56 9.69
N ILE A 127 -8.64 16.75 10.75
CA ILE A 127 -9.58 17.05 11.85
C ILE A 127 -8.79 17.62 13.03
N PRO A 128 -9.04 18.87 13.48
CA PRO A 128 -8.30 19.49 14.57
C PRO A 128 -8.32 18.70 15.89
N ALA A 129 -9.37 17.92 16.14
CA ALA A 129 -9.47 17.06 17.32
C ALA A 129 -8.49 15.87 17.31
N LEU A 130 -8.07 15.42 16.13
CA LEU A 130 -7.07 14.34 15.99
C LEU A 130 -5.65 14.88 16.06
N GLY A 131 -5.42 16.08 15.54
CA GLY A 131 -4.12 16.74 15.56
C GLY A 131 -3.98 17.74 14.42
N ASN A 132 -2.74 17.99 14.00
CA ASN A 132 -2.43 18.91 12.92
C ASN A 132 -1.98 18.15 11.67
N LEU A 133 -2.77 18.23 10.61
CA LEU A 133 -2.43 17.67 9.30
C LEU A 133 -2.62 18.75 8.25
N LYS A 134 -1.53 19.18 7.59
CA LYS A 134 -1.60 20.23 6.57
C LYS A 134 -1.96 19.68 5.20
N ILE A 135 -1.46 18.49 4.89
CA ILE A 135 -1.60 17.84 3.59
C ILE A 135 -1.90 16.37 3.82
N SER A 136 -3.09 15.92 3.39
CA SER A 136 -3.43 14.50 3.36
C SER A 136 -2.53 13.76 2.37
N ILE A 137 -2.09 12.58 2.74
CA ILE A 137 -1.35 11.69 1.86
C ILE A 137 -2.32 10.85 1.02
N SER A 138 -1.85 10.35 -0.12
CA SER A 138 -2.57 9.29 -0.83
C SER A 138 -2.21 7.94 -0.22
N THR A 139 -3.22 7.11 0.00
CA THR A 139 -3.08 5.79 0.62
C THR A 139 -3.56 4.70 -0.33
N LEU A 140 -2.73 3.67 -0.53
CA LEU A 140 -3.07 2.42 -1.22
C LEU A 140 -3.15 1.29 -0.20
N VAL A 141 -4.31 0.67 -0.03
CA VAL A 141 -4.51 -0.52 0.81
C VAL A 141 -4.65 -1.74 -0.10
N LEU A 142 -3.86 -2.76 0.12
CA LEU A 142 -3.86 -4.03 -0.61
C LEU A 142 -4.62 -5.06 0.24
N GLN A 143 -5.75 -5.54 -0.27
CA GLN A 143 -6.60 -6.52 0.40
C GLN A 143 -6.67 -7.80 -0.44
N PHE A 144 -6.35 -8.93 0.18
CA PHE A 144 -6.55 -10.25 -0.40
C PHE A 144 -6.97 -11.24 0.67
N ASP A 145 -8.16 -11.80 0.50
CA ASP A 145 -8.64 -12.94 1.25
C ASP A 145 -8.86 -14.13 0.32
N GLU A 146 -8.37 -15.31 0.73
CA GLU A 146 -8.71 -16.56 0.06
C GLU A 146 -10.21 -16.78 0.15
N TYR A 147 -10.83 -16.92 -1.02
CA TYR A 147 -12.27 -17.01 -1.13
C TYR A 147 -12.77 -18.36 -0.60
N THR A 148 -13.29 -18.37 0.63
CA THR A 148 -13.86 -19.57 1.26
C THR A 148 -15.38 -19.66 1.09
N SER A 149 -16.09 -18.52 1.09
CA SER A 149 -17.53 -18.45 0.79
C SER A 149 -17.99 -17.00 0.50
N THR A 150 -19.15 -16.83 -0.12
CA THR A 150 -19.83 -15.52 -0.27
C THR A 150 -20.25 -14.88 1.07
N VAL A 151 -20.35 -15.69 2.14
CA VAL A 151 -20.97 -15.28 3.42
C VAL A 151 -19.91 -14.83 4.44
N SER A 152 -18.66 -15.25 4.27
CA SER A 152 -17.55 -14.93 5.19
C SER A 152 -16.73 -13.70 4.79
N SER A 153 -16.93 -13.15 3.58
CA SER A 153 -16.16 -11.98 3.12
C SER A 153 -16.70 -10.69 3.77
N GLN A 154 -15.80 -9.96 4.43
CA GLN A 154 -16.07 -8.65 5.03
C GLN A 154 -15.34 -7.57 4.23
N PRO A 155 -15.88 -6.34 4.17
CA PRO A 155 -15.14 -5.23 3.59
C PRO A 155 -13.88 -4.94 4.40
N SER A 156 -12.84 -4.44 3.72
CA SER A 156 -11.63 -3.93 4.40
C SER A 156 -12.01 -2.90 5.47
N GLU A 157 -11.41 -3.00 6.66
CA GLU A 157 -11.68 -2.07 7.75
C GLU A 157 -11.38 -0.61 7.37
N ALA A 158 -10.38 -0.40 6.51
CA ALA A 158 -10.04 0.92 5.99
C ALA A 158 -11.19 1.59 5.22
N ALA A 159 -12.13 0.82 4.67
CA ALA A 159 -13.29 1.38 3.97
C ALA A 159 -14.24 2.12 4.93
N PHE A 160 -14.27 1.74 6.21
CA PHE A 160 -15.11 2.42 7.21
C PHE A 160 -14.63 3.83 7.54
N LEU A 161 -13.41 4.23 7.13
CA LEU A 161 -12.95 5.62 7.20
C LEU A 161 -13.76 6.56 6.28
N ALA A 162 -14.56 6.03 5.35
CA ALA A 162 -15.53 6.80 4.59
C ALA A 162 -16.75 7.26 5.44
N ARG A 163 -16.93 6.67 6.63
CA ARG A 163 -18.07 6.93 7.52
C ARG A 163 -17.68 7.96 8.57
N PHE A 164 -18.49 9.00 8.66
CA PHE A 164 -18.31 10.07 9.64
C PHE A 164 -19.37 9.99 10.73
N LEU A 165 -18.95 10.26 11.97
CA LEU A 165 -19.90 10.48 13.06
C LEU A 165 -20.65 11.81 12.83
N PRO A 166 -21.94 11.90 13.21
CA PRO A 166 -22.73 13.13 13.01
C PRO A 166 -22.08 14.39 13.60
N GLN A 167 -21.34 14.25 14.72
CA GLN A 167 -20.62 15.36 15.34
C GLN A 167 -19.49 15.97 14.47
N TYR A 168 -18.98 15.22 13.48
CA TYR A 168 -17.95 15.65 12.55
C TYR A 168 -18.49 15.90 11.13
N ALA A 169 -19.81 16.05 10.96
CA ALA A 169 -20.45 16.20 9.65
C ALA A 169 -20.02 17.47 8.89
N ARG A 170 -19.40 18.45 9.56
CA ARG A 170 -18.87 19.67 8.94
C ARG A 170 -17.42 19.54 8.47
N GLU A 171 -16.73 18.47 8.88
CA GLU A 171 -15.35 18.21 8.49
C GLU A 171 -15.30 17.66 7.06
N LYS A 172 -14.16 17.88 6.39
CA LYS A 172 -13.95 17.34 5.05
C LYS A 172 -13.85 15.82 5.11
N THR A 173 -14.69 15.12 4.35
CA THR A 173 -14.65 13.67 4.29
C THR A 173 -13.43 13.16 3.55
N VAL A 174 -12.90 12.00 3.96
CA VAL A 174 -11.84 11.33 3.21
C VAL A 174 -12.47 10.58 2.05
N PRO A 175 -12.09 10.89 0.80
CA PRO A 175 -12.58 10.14 -0.34
C PRO A 175 -12.00 8.72 -0.30
N VAL A 176 -12.88 7.72 -0.35
CA VAL A 176 -12.52 6.30 -0.37
C VAL A 176 -12.98 5.67 -1.68
N ARG A 177 -12.03 5.08 -2.40
CA ARG A 177 -12.27 4.30 -3.61
C ARG A 177 -11.84 2.86 -3.40
N VAL A 178 -12.66 1.92 -3.84
CA VAL A 178 -12.33 0.49 -3.86
C VAL A 178 -12.23 0.03 -5.31
N LEU A 179 -11.03 -0.37 -5.69
CA LEU A 179 -10.73 -1.07 -6.93
C LEU A 179 -10.89 -2.56 -6.68
N VAL A 180 -11.79 -3.22 -7.39
CA VAL A 180 -12.11 -4.63 -7.17
C VAL A 180 -11.78 -5.48 -8.38
N SER A 181 -11.52 -6.76 -8.16
CA SER A 181 -11.41 -7.74 -9.25
C SER A 181 -12.59 -7.65 -10.24
N PRO A 182 -12.36 -7.48 -11.56
CA PRO A 182 -13.45 -7.44 -12.55
C PRO A 182 -14.31 -8.70 -12.54
N THR A 183 -13.72 -9.85 -12.25
CA THR A 183 -14.40 -11.16 -12.24
C THR A 183 -15.22 -11.41 -10.96
N ASN A 184 -15.06 -10.58 -9.92
CA ASN A 184 -15.88 -10.61 -8.70
C ASN A 184 -16.56 -9.25 -8.39
N PHE A 185 -16.68 -8.38 -9.40
CA PHE A 185 -17.12 -6.99 -9.23
C PHE A 185 -18.49 -6.87 -8.54
N HIS A 186 -19.48 -7.65 -8.98
CA HIS A 186 -20.85 -7.52 -8.45
C HIS A 186 -20.97 -7.90 -6.98
N ASN A 187 -20.27 -8.95 -6.54
CA ASN A 187 -20.29 -9.38 -5.14
C ASN A 187 -19.58 -8.37 -4.25
N LEU A 188 -18.37 -7.94 -4.63
CA LEU A 188 -17.62 -6.95 -3.86
C LEU A 188 -18.32 -5.59 -3.86
N LYS A 189 -18.91 -5.15 -4.98
CA LYS A 189 -19.74 -3.93 -5.02
C LYS A 189 -20.93 -4.01 -4.07
N LYS A 190 -21.63 -5.15 -4.03
CA LYS A 190 -22.72 -5.38 -3.08
C LYS A 190 -22.21 -5.33 -1.64
N MET A 191 -21.08 -5.98 -1.34
CA MET A 191 -20.46 -5.97 -0.03
C MET A 191 -20.09 -4.55 0.43
N TYR A 192 -19.39 -3.76 -0.39
CA TYR A 192 -18.99 -2.39 -0.04
C TYR A 192 -20.17 -1.40 -0.03
N SER A 193 -21.29 -1.70 -0.70
CA SER A 193 -22.48 -0.81 -0.72
C SER A 193 -23.11 -0.57 0.65
N GLN A 194 -22.79 -1.39 1.66
CA GLN A 194 -23.21 -1.18 3.04
C GLN A 194 -22.49 -0.01 3.73
N ILE A 195 -21.40 0.49 3.14
CA ILE A 195 -20.62 1.61 3.65
C ILE A 195 -20.95 2.86 2.80
N PRO A 196 -21.47 3.94 3.40
CA PRO A 196 -21.76 5.16 2.66
C PRO A 196 -20.46 5.81 2.15
N ASN A 197 -20.57 6.60 1.08
CA ASN A 197 -19.46 7.41 0.52
C ASN A 197 -18.26 6.61 -0.01
N VAL A 198 -18.44 5.32 -0.30
CA VAL A 198 -17.42 4.47 -0.93
C VAL A 198 -17.68 4.37 -2.43
N GLU A 199 -16.69 4.73 -3.24
CA GLU A 199 -16.74 4.54 -4.69
C GLU A 199 -16.15 3.18 -5.09
N VAL A 200 -16.96 2.27 -5.64
CA VAL A 200 -16.48 0.97 -6.12
C VAL A 200 -16.30 0.96 -7.64
N ARG A 201 -15.09 0.65 -8.11
CA ARG A 201 -14.73 0.54 -9.54
C ARG A 201 -14.04 -0.78 -9.85
N PRO A 202 -14.21 -1.35 -11.06
CA PRO A 202 -13.42 -2.50 -11.47
C PRO A 202 -11.95 -2.09 -11.68
N PHE A 203 -11.03 -2.91 -11.19
CA PHE A 203 -9.60 -2.75 -11.44
C PHE A 203 -9.27 -3.27 -12.84
N LYS A 204 -9.16 -2.36 -13.82
CA LYS A 204 -8.76 -2.69 -15.19
C LYS A 204 -7.46 -2.01 -15.57
N LEU A 205 -6.45 -2.80 -15.90
CA LEU A 205 -5.15 -2.36 -16.39
C LEU A 205 -5.26 -1.83 -17.82
N GLN A 206 -4.58 -0.73 -18.12
CA GLN A 206 -4.33 -0.35 -19.50
C GLN A 206 -3.18 -1.22 -20.05
N PRO A 207 -3.24 -1.68 -21.30
CA PRO A 207 -2.17 -2.50 -21.90
C PRO A 207 -0.78 -1.86 -21.79
N LYS A 208 -0.70 -0.52 -21.83
CA LYS A 208 0.55 0.24 -21.68
C LYS A 208 1.21 0.11 -20.31
N HIS A 209 0.49 -0.37 -19.29
CA HIS A 209 1.02 -0.60 -17.94
C HIS A 209 1.72 -1.97 -17.83
N LEU A 210 1.56 -2.84 -18.82
CA LEU A 210 2.24 -4.13 -18.85
C LEU A 210 3.69 -3.96 -19.33
N ASN A 211 4.59 -4.72 -18.73
CA ASN A 211 5.98 -4.83 -19.18
C ASN A 211 6.42 -6.30 -19.28
N ILE A 212 7.62 -6.51 -19.84
CA ILE A 212 8.19 -7.84 -20.07
C ILE A 212 8.27 -8.66 -18.79
N THR A 213 8.76 -8.06 -17.70
CA THR A 213 8.92 -8.74 -16.39
C THR A 213 7.57 -9.15 -15.79
N MET A 214 6.57 -8.28 -15.88
CA MET A 214 5.20 -8.57 -15.47
C MET A 214 4.61 -9.72 -16.28
N MET A 215 4.81 -9.73 -17.60
CA MET A 215 4.33 -10.81 -18.46
C MET A 215 5.01 -12.14 -18.17
N LEU A 216 6.32 -12.15 -17.91
CA LEU A 216 7.03 -13.36 -17.48
C LEU A 216 6.42 -13.91 -16.18
N SER A 217 6.17 -13.03 -15.20
CA SER A 217 5.60 -13.42 -13.91
C SER A 217 4.15 -13.91 -14.01
N LEU A 218 3.31 -13.22 -14.81
CA LEU A 218 1.90 -13.59 -15.01
C LEU A 218 1.75 -14.94 -15.70
N MET A 219 2.67 -15.24 -16.64
CA MET A 219 2.62 -16.48 -17.40
C MET A 219 3.34 -17.63 -16.69
N SER A 220 4.31 -17.35 -15.81
CA SER A 220 4.98 -18.38 -15.02
C SER A 220 4.04 -18.97 -13.97
N VAL A 221 3.50 -20.16 -14.24
CA VAL A 221 2.76 -20.94 -13.25
C VAL A 221 3.78 -21.70 -12.39
N SER A 222 3.90 -21.35 -11.11
CA SER A 222 4.68 -22.15 -10.15
C SER A 222 3.90 -23.41 -9.81
N GLN A 223 4.24 -24.52 -10.47
CA GLN A 223 3.90 -25.85 -9.97
C GLN A 223 5.00 -26.30 -9.00
N SER A 224 4.67 -27.23 -8.10
CA SER A 224 5.64 -27.95 -7.26
C SER A 224 6.65 -28.79 -8.07
N THR A 225 6.50 -28.88 -9.40
CA THR A 225 7.23 -29.77 -10.30
C THR A 225 7.82 -29.06 -11.53
N GLY A 226 8.48 -27.92 -11.33
CA GLY A 226 9.32 -27.27 -12.35
C GLY A 226 8.61 -26.37 -13.35
N MET A 227 9.41 -25.71 -14.21
CA MET A 227 8.92 -24.72 -15.18
C MET A 227 8.13 -25.39 -16.32
N PRO A 228 6.92 -24.92 -16.66
CA PRO A 228 6.12 -25.48 -17.75
C PRO A 228 6.82 -25.39 -19.11
N LEU A 229 6.66 -26.40 -19.97
CA LEU A 229 7.33 -26.47 -21.29
C LEU A 229 7.04 -25.25 -22.19
N TYR A 230 5.82 -24.69 -22.13
CA TYR A 230 5.46 -23.51 -22.90
C TYR A 230 6.23 -22.24 -22.46
N MET A 231 6.79 -22.21 -21.25
CA MET A 231 7.54 -21.04 -20.75
C MET A 231 8.80 -20.76 -21.55
N ALA A 232 9.46 -21.78 -22.10
CA ALA A 232 10.62 -21.56 -22.96
C ALA A 232 10.25 -20.74 -24.21
N GLN A 233 9.08 -21.02 -24.79
CA GLN A 233 8.57 -20.33 -25.97
C GLN A 233 8.06 -18.92 -25.63
N VAL A 234 7.31 -18.76 -24.54
CA VAL A 234 6.85 -17.44 -24.07
C VAL A 234 8.04 -16.53 -23.75
N THR A 235 9.05 -17.06 -23.05
CA THR A 235 10.27 -16.32 -22.71
C THR A 235 11.04 -15.90 -23.95
N ARG A 236 11.11 -16.77 -24.97
CA ARG A 236 11.72 -16.41 -26.26
C ARG A 236 10.99 -15.24 -26.92
N VAL A 237 9.67 -15.30 -27.03
CA VAL A 237 8.87 -14.21 -27.61
C VAL A 237 9.09 -12.90 -26.86
N LEU A 238 9.05 -12.94 -25.53
CA LEU A 238 9.25 -11.75 -24.70
C LEU A 238 10.68 -11.19 -24.81
N ARG A 239 11.70 -12.06 -24.93
CA ARG A 239 13.09 -11.63 -25.15
C ARG A 239 13.25 -10.95 -26.51
N ASP A 240 12.71 -11.54 -27.58
CA ASP A 240 12.78 -10.97 -28.93
C ASP A 240 12.11 -9.59 -28.95
N MET A 241 10.94 -9.46 -28.31
CA MET A 241 10.27 -8.17 -28.14
C MET A 241 11.14 -7.16 -27.40
N ALA A 242 11.75 -7.54 -26.27
CA ALA A 242 12.60 -6.64 -25.48
C ALA A 242 13.81 -6.12 -26.28
N MET A 243 14.41 -6.97 -27.12
CA MET A 243 15.53 -6.60 -28.00
C MET A 243 15.11 -5.62 -29.10
N GLU A 244 13.91 -5.76 -29.66
CA GLU A 244 13.42 -4.92 -30.75
C GLU A 244 12.91 -3.55 -30.27
N SER A 245 12.29 -3.48 -29.10
CA SER A 245 11.57 -2.30 -28.62
C SER A 245 12.29 -1.50 -27.52
N GLY A 246 13.53 -1.86 -27.18
CA GLY A 246 14.27 -1.24 -26.07
C GLY A 246 13.59 -1.43 -24.72
N GLY A 247 12.84 -2.52 -24.54
CA GLY A 247 12.13 -2.85 -23.30
C GLY A 247 10.66 -2.42 -23.23
N CYS A 248 10.14 -1.67 -24.22
CA CYS A 248 8.72 -1.34 -24.29
C CYS A 248 7.88 -2.59 -24.66
N PHE A 249 6.78 -2.83 -23.94
CA PHE A 249 5.93 -3.99 -24.20
C PHE A 249 4.61 -3.59 -24.86
N ASP A 250 4.27 -4.28 -25.95
CA ASP A 250 2.99 -4.17 -26.64
C ASP A 250 2.22 -5.49 -26.53
N TYR A 251 1.11 -5.45 -25.81
CA TYR A 251 0.26 -6.62 -25.58
C TYR A 251 -0.35 -7.19 -26.86
N ALA A 252 -0.78 -6.33 -27.80
CA ALA A 252 -1.38 -6.80 -29.04
C ALA A 252 -0.35 -7.52 -29.91
N ASN A 253 0.87 -6.95 -30.00
CA ASN A 253 1.98 -7.58 -30.71
C ASN A 253 2.36 -8.93 -30.07
N PHE A 254 2.42 -8.99 -28.73
CA PHE A 254 2.64 -10.24 -28.00
C PHE A 254 1.61 -11.32 -28.35
N ARG A 255 0.31 -10.96 -28.39
CA ARG A 255 -0.77 -11.89 -28.77
C ARG A 255 -0.59 -12.43 -30.20
N VAL A 256 -0.22 -11.58 -31.15
CA VAL A 256 0.06 -11.99 -32.54
C VAL A 256 1.22 -12.99 -32.60
N ARG A 257 2.35 -12.68 -31.94
CA ARG A 257 3.53 -13.55 -31.92
C ARG A 257 3.23 -14.89 -31.26
N LEU A 258 2.48 -14.89 -30.15
CA LEU A 258 2.12 -16.11 -29.45
C LEU A 258 1.22 -17.01 -30.29
N ASN A 259 0.23 -16.44 -30.98
CA ASN A 259 -0.63 -17.20 -31.89
C ASN A 259 0.15 -17.78 -33.08
N ALA A 260 1.15 -17.06 -33.59
CA ALA A 260 2.00 -17.53 -34.70
C ALA A 260 2.85 -18.76 -34.36
N LEU A 261 3.09 -19.04 -33.07
CA LEU A 261 3.77 -20.26 -32.63
C LEU A 261 2.91 -21.52 -32.81
N ASN A 262 1.61 -21.38 -33.08
CA ASN A 262 0.65 -22.49 -33.24
C ASN A 262 0.75 -23.52 -32.10
N LEU A 263 0.84 -23.04 -30.85
CA LEU A 263 0.89 -23.92 -29.68
C LEU A 263 -0.42 -24.71 -29.57
N ASP A 264 -0.30 -26.03 -29.44
CA ASP A 264 -1.46 -26.90 -29.23
C ASP A 264 -2.14 -26.52 -27.91
N ARG A 265 -3.37 -26.00 -28.00
CA ARG A 265 -4.19 -25.61 -26.85
C ARG A 265 -4.42 -26.76 -25.88
N HIS A 266 -4.47 -28.00 -26.36
CA HIS A 266 -4.60 -29.19 -25.51
C HIS A 266 -3.33 -29.45 -24.69
N GLN A 267 -2.17 -28.98 -25.16
CA GLN A 267 -0.88 -29.12 -24.48
C GLN A 267 -0.51 -27.89 -23.65
N THR A 268 -1.13 -26.74 -23.90
CA THR A 268 -0.89 -25.49 -23.15
C THR A 268 -2.14 -24.90 -22.46
N PRO A 269 -3.01 -25.70 -21.81
CA PRO A 269 -4.27 -25.18 -21.24
C PRO A 269 -4.02 -24.11 -20.17
N PHE A 270 -3.00 -24.28 -19.33
CA PHE A 270 -2.68 -23.34 -18.25
C PHE A 270 -2.20 -21.98 -18.76
N LEU A 271 -1.49 -21.93 -19.89
CA LEU A 271 -1.10 -20.68 -20.52
C LEU A 271 -2.33 -19.88 -20.93
N TYR A 272 -3.27 -20.53 -21.63
CA TYR A 272 -4.49 -19.87 -22.09
C TYR A 272 -5.40 -19.45 -20.93
N GLN A 273 -5.49 -20.24 -19.85
CA GLN A 273 -6.20 -19.81 -18.64
C GLN A 273 -5.61 -18.51 -18.04
N ARG A 274 -4.28 -18.39 -17.97
CA ARG A 274 -3.61 -17.17 -17.47
C ARG A 274 -3.86 -15.98 -18.38
N LEU A 275 -3.83 -16.21 -19.69
CA LEU A 275 -4.10 -15.21 -20.71
C LEU A 275 -5.56 -14.73 -20.67
N ASP A 276 -6.52 -15.65 -20.50
CA ASP A 276 -7.95 -15.32 -20.38
C ASP A 276 -8.21 -14.51 -19.09
N LEU A 277 -7.55 -14.89 -17.98
CA LEU A 277 -7.59 -14.11 -16.75
C LEU A 277 -7.01 -12.71 -16.95
N LEU A 278 -5.85 -12.57 -17.58
CA LEU A 278 -5.25 -11.27 -17.88
C LEU A 278 -6.16 -10.41 -18.77
N ASP A 279 -6.76 -10.99 -19.82
CA ASP A 279 -7.70 -10.28 -20.69
C ASP A 279 -8.90 -9.72 -19.90
N SER A 280 -9.38 -10.44 -18.89
CA SER A 280 -10.47 -9.96 -18.03
C SER A 280 -10.10 -8.72 -17.20
N TYR A 281 -8.80 -8.53 -16.94
CA TYR A 281 -8.24 -7.39 -16.24
C TYR A 281 -7.77 -6.27 -17.18
N LEU A 282 -7.71 -6.49 -18.50
CA LEU A 282 -7.27 -5.45 -19.43
C LEU A 282 -8.44 -4.61 -19.95
N ASP A 283 -8.21 -3.30 -20.02
CA ASP A 283 -9.08 -2.40 -20.77
C ASP A 283 -8.63 -2.30 -22.23
N LEU A 284 -8.95 -3.34 -23.00
CA LEU A 284 -8.63 -3.41 -24.43
C LEU A 284 -9.44 -2.41 -25.28
N ASN A 285 -10.54 -1.89 -24.76
CA ASN A 285 -11.43 -0.98 -25.48
C ASN A 285 -11.10 0.50 -25.22
N GLY A 286 -10.13 0.80 -24.33
CA GLY A 286 -9.74 2.16 -23.97
C GLY A 286 -10.87 2.98 -23.33
N LYS A 287 -11.88 2.32 -22.75
CA LYS A 287 -13.07 2.99 -22.17
C LYS A 287 -12.81 3.50 -20.75
N GLY A 288 -11.77 3.03 -20.10
CA GLY A 288 -11.35 3.38 -18.75
C GLY A 288 -10.38 4.56 -18.77
N VAL A 289 -10.77 5.64 -18.10
CA VAL A 289 -9.86 6.72 -17.71
C VAL A 289 -8.90 6.11 -16.68
N GLY A 290 -7.60 6.12 -16.95
CA GLY A 290 -6.54 5.49 -16.12
C GLY A 290 -6.32 6.13 -14.75
N GLU A 291 -7.34 6.79 -14.20
CA GLU A 291 -7.32 7.44 -12.90
C GLU A 291 -7.76 6.44 -11.83
N TYR A 292 -6.83 5.58 -11.42
CA TYR A 292 -7.07 4.57 -10.39
C TYR A 292 -7.11 5.19 -8.99
N PHE A 293 -6.13 6.05 -8.68
CA PHE A 293 -5.82 6.44 -7.30
C PHE A 293 -6.36 7.82 -6.96
N VAL A 294 -6.88 7.92 -5.74
CA VAL A 294 -7.41 9.16 -5.18
C VAL A 294 -6.27 10.04 -4.67
N ASP A 295 -6.24 11.30 -5.11
CA ASP A 295 -5.27 12.29 -4.62
C ASP A 295 -5.64 12.75 -3.20
N GLY A 296 -4.75 12.51 -2.22
CA GLY A 296 -5.02 12.83 -0.81
C GLY A 296 -6.16 12.03 -0.16
N GLY A 297 -6.46 10.83 -0.67
CA GLY A 297 -7.49 9.93 -0.16
C GLY A 297 -7.06 8.47 -0.12
N ILE A 298 -8.02 7.58 0.11
CA ILE A 298 -7.77 6.15 0.29
C ILE A 298 -8.23 5.39 -0.95
N THR A 299 -7.34 4.58 -1.51
CA THR A 299 -7.63 3.62 -2.58
C THR A 299 -7.39 2.22 -2.04
N ILE A 300 -8.42 1.38 -2.00
CA ILE A 300 -8.34 -0.01 -1.58
C ILE A 300 -8.34 -0.87 -2.85
N LEU A 301 -7.32 -1.71 -3.04
CA LEU A 301 -7.30 -2.72 -4.08
C LEU A 301 -7.67 -4.07 -3.46
N ASP A 302 -8.92 -4.48 -3.68
CA ASP A 302 -9.48 -5.73 -3.17
C ASP A 302 -9.52 -6.79 -4.27
N LEU A 303 -8.61 -7.75 -4.15
CA LEU A 303 -8.46 -8.86 -5.09
C LEU A 303 -9.10 -10.16 -4.59
N SER A 304 -9.92 -10.09 -3.52
CA SER A 304 -10.62 -11.24 -2.95
C SER A 304 -11.64 -11.79 -3.97
N CYS A 305 -11.21 -12.79 -4.73
CA CYS A 305 -11.93 -13.30 -5.89
C CYS A 305 -11.70 -14.80 -6.05
N PRO A 306 -12.74 -15.61 -6.32
CA PRO A 306 -12.60 -17.07 -6.47
C PRO A 306 -11.72 -17.49 -7.65
N PHE A 307 -11.39 -16.58 -8.56
CA PHE A 307 -10.57 -16.83 -9.74
C PHE A 307 -9.13 -16.27 -9.62
N VAL A 308 -8.78 -15.71 -8.45
CA VAL A 308 -7.48 -15.09 -8.20
C VAL A 308 -6.77 -15.89 -7.10
N ASP A 309 -5.66 -16.52 -7.44
CA ASP A 309 -4.77 -17.15 -6.47
C ASP A 309 -3.78 -16.15 -5.86
N GLN A 310 -3.08 -16.57 -4.81
CA GLN A 310 -2.08 -15.76 -4.12
C GLN A 310 -1.00 -15.21 -5.07
N SER A 311 -0.52 -16.02 -6.00
CA SER A 311 0.52 -15.62 -6.97
C SER A 311 0.04 -14.50 -7.89
N THR A 312 -1.18 -14.64 -8.43
CA THR A 312 -1.81 -13.60 -9.26
C THR A 312 -2.05 -12.32 -8.48
N ALA A 313 -2.54 -12.44 -7.23
CA ALA A 313 -2.76 -11.29 -6.36
C ALA A 313 -1.44 -10.53 -6.12
N CYS A 314 -0.35 -11.23 -5.80
CA CYS A 314 0.97 -10.63 -5.64
C CYS A 314 1.41 -9.85 -6.89
N ILE A 315 1.21 -10.41 -8.10
CA ILE A 315 1.61 -9.74 -9.33
C ILE A 315 0.76 -8.49 -9.58
N LEU A 316 -0.57 -8.60 -9.42
CA LEU A 316 -1.48 -7.47 -9.58
C LEU A 316 -1.21 -6.36 -8.55
N PHE A 317 -0.85 -6.72 -7.31
CA PHE A 317 -0.40 -5.78 -6.29
C PHE A 317 0.88 -5.06 -6.70
N ARG A 318 1.87 -5.77 -7.23
CA ARG A 318 3.11 -5.13 -7.73
C ARG A 318 2.84 -4.12 -8.84
N ILE A 319 1.94 -4.46 -9.77
CA ILE A 319 1.50 -3.55 -10.83
C ILE A 319 0.81 -2.32 -10.23
N ALA A 320 -0.10 -2.52 -9.28
CA ALA A 320 -0.81 -1.43 -8.63
C ALA A 320 0.11 -0.51 -7.83
N ILE A 321 1.11 -1.07 -7.13
CA ILE A 321 2.14 -0.31 -6.41
C ILE A 321 2.92 0.57 -7.38
N ASP A 322 3.44 0.02 -8.48
CA ASP A 322 4.19 0.81 -9.46
C ASP A 322 3.32 1.94 -10.05
N LEU A 323 2.07 1.63 -10.43
CA LEU A 323 1.14 2.66 -10.91
C LEU A 323 0.86 3.74 -9.85
N PHE A 324 0.75 3.36 -8.57
CA PHE A 324 0.46 4.26 -7.47
C PHE A 324 1.61 5.21 -7.14
N LEU A 325 2.85 4.70 -7.21
CA LEU A 325 4.07 5.47 -7.01
C LEU A 325 4.27 6.53 -8.08
N ASN A 326 3.86 6.25 -9.33
CA ASN A 326 3.94 7.20 -10.43
C ASN A 326 2.72 8.14 -10.54
N ALA A 327 1.58 7.78 -9.93
CA ALA A 327 0.41 8.66 -9.84
C ALA A 327 0.68 9.82 -8.88
N HIS A 328 0.09 11.00 -9.11
CA HIS A 328 0.18 12.19 -8.23
C HIS A 328 1.59 12.42 -7.63
N PRO A 329 2.62 12.72 -8.45
CA PRO A 329 4.02 12.68 -8.01
C PRO A 329 4.35 13.59 -6.83
N SER A 330 3.64 14.71 -6.66
CA SER A 330 3.86 15.69 -5.58
C SER A 330 3.17 15.32 -4.25
N ARG A 331 2.56 14.14 -4.16
CA ARG A 331 1.73 13.71 -3.02
C ARG A 331 2.47 12.67 -2.20
N GLY A 332 2.46 12.83 -0.87
CA GLY A 332 2.89 11.79 0.06
C GLY A 332 2.15 10.47 -0.16
N LYS A 333 2.87 9.36 0.00
CA LYS A 333 2.35 8.02 -0.30
C LYS A 333 2.33 7.15 0.95
N MET A 334 1.34 6.29 1.04
CA MET A 334 1.28 5.24 2.04
C MET A 334 0.75 3.98 1.38
N ILE A 335 1.48 2.87 1.52
CA ILE A 335 1.10 1.57 0.99
C ILE A 335 0.95 0.63 2.17
N ILE A 336 -0.24 0.05 2.30
CA ILE A 336 -0.59 -0.86 3.38
C ILE A 336 -0.96 -2.18 2.73
N ALA A 337 -0.36 -3.29 3.16
CA ALA A 337 -0.94 -4.60 2.90
C ALA A 337 -1.62 -5.09 4.15
N ASP A 338 -2.94 -5.23 4.06
CA ASP A 338 -3.71 -5.87 5.10
C ASP A 338 -3.54 -7.38 4.98
N GLU A 339 -3.43 -8.05 6.12
CA GLU A 339 -3.12 -9.48 6.21
C GLU A 339 -1.96 -9.94 5.31
N ALA A 340 -0.86 -9.16 5.31
CA ALA A 340 0.33 -9.40 4.48
C ALA A 340 0.91 -10.83 4.57
N HIS A 341 0.65 -11.56 5.65
CA HIS A 341 1.06 -12.97 5.77
C HIS A 341 0.38 -13.89 4.73
N LYS A 342 -0.75 -13.47 4.16
CA LYS A 342 -1.48 -14.18 3.10
C LYS A 342 -0.86 -13.98 1.72
N VAL A 343 0.07 -13.05 1.55
CA VAL A 343 0.69 -12.73 0.24
C VAL A 343 2.20 -12.59 0.40
N ASN A 344 2.97 -13.33 -0.39
CA ASN A 344 4.43 -13.21 -0.33
C ASN A 344 4.90 -11.92 -1.03
N LEU A 345 4.89 -10.81 -0.29
CA LEU A 345 5.35 -9.48 -0.69
C LEU A 345 6.71 -9.12 -0.06
N SER A 346 7.52 -10.13 0.27
CA SER A 346 8.76 -10.07 1.08
C SER A 346 9.79 -8.99 0.69
N ASN A 347 9.71 -8.41 -0.52
CA ASN A 347 10.64 -7.39 -1.01
C ASN A 347 10.08 -5.96 -1.07
N TYR A 348 8.85 -5.67 -0.60
CA TYR A 348 8.16 -4.41 -0.93
C TYR A 348 7.66 -3.57 0.26
N PHE A 349 7.85 -4.01 1.51
CA PHE A 349 7.35 -3.27 2.67
C PHE A 349 8.35 -2.28 3.25
N ALA A 350 8.41 -1.10 2.63
CA ALA A 350 8.69 0.12 3.36
C ALA A 350 7.48 1.05 3.17
N LEU A 351 6.78 1.38 4.25
CA LEU A 351 5.87 2.53 4.22
C LEU A 351 6.77 3.76 4.00
N MET A 352 6.53 4.47 2.89
CA MET A 352 7.32 5.62 2.48
C MET A 352 6.41 6.84 2.47
N ASN A 353 6.27 7.51 3.62
CA ASN A 353 5.69 8.85 3.65
C ASN A 353 6.72 9.83 3.07
N ASN A 354 6.79 9.87 1.74
CA ASN A 354 7.68 10.73 0.98
C ASN A 354 7.05 12.11 0.81
N ARG A 355 7.58 13.12 1.49
CA ARG A 355 7.36 14.52 1.11
C ARG A 355 8.46 15.00 0.16
#